data_AF-A0AB38A0I0-F1
#
_entry.id   AF-A0AB38A0I0-F1
#
_cell.length_a   1.000
_cell.length_b   1.000
_cell.length_c   1.000
_cell.angle_alpha   90.00
_cell.angle_beta   90.00
_cell.angle_gamma   90.00
#
_symmetry.space_group_name_H-M   'P 1'
#
loop_
_entity.id
_entity.type
_entity.pdbx_description
1 polymer ?
#
loop_
_entity_poly.entity_id
_entity_poly.type
_entity_poly.pdbx_seq_one_letter_code
_entity_poly.pdbx_strand_id
1 'polypeptide(L)'
;MVTTVEIGAARIGIPDSIIASTVVAFGTGLPEISTTIVSVKKGYGALAMGNIMGSNLLNTLLILGTAISMTPGGIVVSPDFYQIHFPALAILLAVLGYFSYNNKREIISRKEGRILVFFYLAYLIWNYLI
;
A
#
# COMPACT_ATOMS: atom_id res chain seq x y z
N MET A 1 -9.40 17.94 -6.27
CA MET A 1 -9.85 17.20 -5.08
C MET A 1 -8.95 17.48 -3.88
N VAL A 2 -7.63 17.31 -3.96
CA VAL A 2 -6.69 17.66 -2.87
C VAL A 2 -6.84 19.14 -2.44
N THR A 3 -6.86 20.07 -3.39
CA THR A 3 -7.05 21.51 -3.14
C THR A 3 -8.40 21.88 -2.50
N THR A 4 -9.48 21.13 -2.78
CA THR A 4 -10.80 21.40 -2.20
C THR A 4 -10.87 20.95 -0.74
N VAL A 5 -10.13 19.88 -0.42
CA VAL A 5 -10.06 19.34 0.94
C VAL A 5 -9.16 20.22 1.82
N GLU A 6 -8.06 20.76 1.30
CA GLU A 6 -7.23 21.78 1.99
C GLU A 6 -8.04 23.05 2.33
N ILE A 7 -8.85 23.55 1.40
CA ILE A 7 -9.69 24.74 1.65
C ILE A 7 -10.77 24.46 2.72
N GLY A 8 -11.28 23.22 2.80
CA GLY A 8 -12.21 22.79 3.85
C GLY A 8 -11.55 22.60 5.22
N ALA A 9 -10.33 22.08 5.23
CA ALA A 9 -9.49 21.88 6.41
C ALA A 9 -9.11 23.20 7.10
N ALA A 10 -8.72 24.20 6.31
CA ALA A 10 -8.39 25.53 6.78
C ALA A 10 -9.55 26.22 7.53
N ARG A 11 -10.81 25.87 7.22
CA ARG A 11 -12.00 26.39 7.91
C ARG A 11 -12.29 25.71 9.25
N ILE A 12 -11.72 24.54 9.50
CA ILE A 12 -11.95 23.71 10.70
C ILE A 12 -10.72 23.75 11.63
N GLY A 13 -9.64 24.44 11.24
CA GLY A 13 -8.43 24.61 12.05
C GLY A 13 -7.57 23.36 12.15
N ILE A 14 -7.77 22.38 11.26
CA ILE A 14 -6.98 21.16 11.19
C ILE A 14 -5.83 21.39 10.20
N PRO A 15 -4.57 21.06 10.56
CA PRO A 15 -3.44 21.20 9.65
C PRO A 15 -3.65 20.41 8.35
N ASP A 16 -3.42 21.05 7.21
CA ASP A 16 -3.54 20.43 5.87
C ASP A 16 -2.70 19.15 5.75
N SER A 17 -1.57 19.08 6.45
CA SER A 17 -0.68 17.91 6.52
C SER A 17 -1.32 16.67 7.15
N ILE A 18 -2.25 16.83 8.10
CA ILE A 18 -2.96 15.69 8.72
C ILE A 18 -4.04 15.16 7.76
N ILE A 19 -4.68 16.05 7.04
CA ILE A 19 -5.78 15.69 6.13
C ILE A 19 -5.25 15.10 4.83
N ALA A 20 -4.16 15.65 4.28
CA ALA A 20 -3.42 15.05 3.17
C ALA A 20 -2.89 13.65 3.52
N SER A 21 -2.33 13.46 4.71
CA SER A 21 -1.79 12.16 5.11
C SER A 21 -2.85 11.13 5.49
N THR A 22 -4.00 11.52 6.01
CA THR A 22 -5.00 10.58 6.54
C THR A 22 -6.16 10.38 5.57
N VAL A 23 -6.80 11.46 5.11
CA VAL A 23 -8.03 11.37 4.28
C VAL A 23 -7.69 10.98 2.85
N VAL A 24 -6.62 11.52 2.29
CA VAL A 24 -6.21 11.18 0.91
C VAL A 24 -5.62 9.77 0.88
N ALA A 25 -4.77 9.39 1.84
CA ALA A 25 -4.18 8.05 1.89
C ALA A 25 -5.22 6.94 2.15
N PHE A 26 -6.19 7.17 3.04
CA PHE A 26 -7.31 6.22 3.20
C PHE A 26 -8.23 6.24 1.98
N GLY A 27 -8.52 7.43 1.43
CA GLY A 27 -9.46 7.60 0.32
C GLY A 27 -9.03 6.89 -0.96
N THR A 28 -7.72 6.76 -1.22
CA THR A 28 -7.21 6.03 -2.39
C THR A 28 -7.27 4.52 -2.22
N GLY A 29 -7.00 3.99 -1.02
CA GLY A 29 -7.00 2.54 -0.77
C GLY A 29 -8.38 1.94 -0.46
N LEU A 30 -9.32 2.73 0.04
CA LEU A 30 -10.66 2.27 0.46
C LEU A 30 -11.48 1.62 -0.67
N PRO A 31 -11.60 2.22 -1.88
CA PRO A 31 -12.32 1.59 -2.99
C PRO A 31 -11.71 0.24 -3.38
N GLU A 32 -10.39 0.16 -3.36
CA GLU A 32 -9.61 -1.01 -3.78
C GLU A 32 -9.73 -2.19 -2.81
N ILE A 33 -9.70 -1.89 -1.50
CA ILE A 33 -10.00 -2.87 -0.46
C ILE A 33 -11.44 -3.36 -0.60
N SER A 34 -12.38 -2.45 -0.89
CA SER A 34 -13.80 -2.79 -1.03
C SER A 34 -14.06 -3.72 -2.21
N THR A 35 -13.51 -3.42 -3.40
CA THR A 35 -13.68 -4.27 -4.59
C THR A 35 -13.00 -5.62 -4.42
N THR A 36 -11.83 -5.65 -3.78
CA THR A 36 -11.10 -6.88 -3.48
C THR A 36 -11.89 -7.78 -2.53
N ILE A 37 -12.42 -7.24 -1.41
CA ILE A 37 -13.22 -8.01 -0.46
C ILE A 37 -14.46 -8.60 -1.15
N VAL A 38 -15.16 -7.80 -1.96
CA VAL A 38 -16.34 -8.26 -2.70
C VAL A 38 -15.97 -9.38 -3.68
N SER A 39 -14.84 -9.26 -4.38
CA SER A 39 -14.36 -10.26 -5.34
C SER A 39 -13.99 -11.59 -4.67
N VAL A 40 -13.30 -11.53 -3.52
CA VAL A 40 -12.98 -12.70 -2.70
C VAL A 40 -14.25 -13.36 -2.16
N LYS A 41 -15.22 -12.58 -1.67
CA LYS A 41 -16.52 -13.11 -1.19
C LYS A 41 -17.32 -13.80 -2.29
N LYS A 42 -17.20 -13.35 -3.53
CA LYS A 42 -17.84 -13.97 -4.70
C LYS A 42 -17.09 -15.19 -5.24
N GLY A 43 -15.99 -15.60 -4.62
CA GLY A 43 -15.18 -16.75 -5.03
C GLY A 43 -14.13 -16.44 -6.11
N TYR A 44 -14.02 -15.18 -6.56
CA TYR A 44 -13.05 -14.75 -7.57
C TYR A 44 -11.72 -14.33 -6.93
N GLY A 45 -11.08 -15.26 -6.19
CA GLY A 45 -9.84 -15.00 -5.47
C GLY A 45 -8.65 -14.63 -6.37
N ALA A 46 -8.49 -15.31 -7.51
CA ALA A 46 -7.43 -15.01 -8.48
C ALA A 46 -7.58 -13.60 -9.09
N LEU A 47 -8.81 -13.18 -9.39
CA LEU A 47 -9.10 -11.82 -9.88
C LEU A 47 -8.80 -10.77 -8.82
N ALA A 48 -9.14 -11.04 -7.55
CA ALA A 48 -8.83 -10.15 -6.44
C ALA A 48 -7.30 -9.97 -6.26
N MET A 49 -6.54 -11.06 -6.38
CA MET A 49 -5.07 -11.04 -6.33
C MET A 49 -4.49 -10.20 -7.48
N GLY A 50 -4.96 -10.43 -8.70
CA GLY A 50 -4.56 -9.67 -9.89
C GLY A 50 -4.89 -8.18 -9.77
N ASN A 51 -6.04 -7.83 -9.19
CA ASN A 51 -6.41 -6.45 -8.93
C ASN A 51 -5.45 -5.77 -7.94
N ILE A 52 -5.16 -6.39 -6.80
CA ILE A 52 -4.22 -5.83 -5.80
C ILE A 52 -2.83 -5.63 -6.42
N MET A 53 -2.29 -6.65 -7.10
CA MET A 53 -0.95 -6.57 -7.67
C MET A 53 -0.88 -5.55 -8.80
N GLY A 54 -1.88 -5.53 -9.69
CA GLY A 54 -1.96 -4.61 -10.82
C GLY A 54 -2.06 -3.15 -10.38
N SER A 55 -2.93 -2.86 -9.42
CA SER A 55 -3.08 -1.52 -8.85
C SER A 55 -1.80 -0.99 -8.20
N ASN A 56 -1.13 -1.81 -7.38
CA ASN A 56 0.13 -1.42 -6.74
C ASN A 56 1.25 -1.21 -7.77
N LEU A 57 1.27 -2.02 -8.83
CA LEU A 57 2.24 -1.88 -9.91
C LEU A 57 2.01 -0.60 -10.71
N LEU A 58 0.75 -0.28 -11.05
CA LEU A 58 0.41 0.98 -11.73
C LEU A 58 0.70 2.20 -10.85
N ASN A 59 0.39 2.15 -9.55
CA ASN A 59 0.72 3.26 -8.64
C ASN A 59 2.23 3.49 -8.56
N THR A 60 3.03 2.42 -8.54
CA THR A 60 4.50 2.54 -8.44
C THR A 60 5.14 2.94 -9.78
N LEU A 61 4.70 2.37 -10.90
CA LEU A 61 5.32 2.65 -12.20
C LEU A 61 4.77 3.93 -12.84
N LEU A 62 3.44 4.07 -12.88
CA LEU A 62 2.80 5.16 -13.59
C LEU A 62 2.72 6.40 -12.70
N ILE A 63 2.13 6.32 -11.50
CA ILE A 63 1.94 7.51 -10.66
C ILE A 63 3.27 8.01 -10.12
N LEU A 64 4.04 7.16 -9.41
CA LEU A 64 5.32 7.57 -8.87
C LEU A 64 6.34 7.87 -9.98
N GLY A 65 6.38 7.09 -11.06
CA GLY A 65 7.29 7.35 -12.19
C GLY A 65 7.00 8.68 -12.91
N THR A 66 5.73 9.03 -13.12
CA THR A 66 5.36 10.34 -13.68
C THR A 66 5.64 11.48 -12.69
N ALA A 67 5.37 11.29 -11.39
CA ALA A 67 5.66 12.28 -10.36
C ALA A 67 7.17 12.63 -10.30
N ILE A 68 8.05 11.62 -10.37
CA ILE A 68 9.50 11.82 -10.43
C ILE A 68 9.89 12.56 -11.71
N SER A 69 9.33 12.15 -12.87
CA SER A 69 9.66 12.75 -14.17
C SER A 69 9.23 14.23 -14.26
N MET A 70 8.14 14.60 -13.59
CA MET A 70 7.60 15.95 -13.58
C MET A 70 8.23 16.86 -12.50
N THR A 71 9.05 16.32 -11.60
CA THR A 71 9.67 17.10 -10.50
C THR A 71 11.14 17.41 -10.83
N PRO A 72 11.47 18.67 -11.21
CA PRO A 72 12.85 19.07 -11.48
C PRO A 72 13.63 19.05 -10.16
N GLY A 73 14.60 18.14 -10.03
CA GLY A 73 15.38 17.93 -8.81
C GLY A 73 15.14 16.60 -8.11
N GLY A 74 14.18 15.79 -8.58
CA GLY A 74 13.88 14.47 -8.04
C GLY A 74 13.15 14.52 -6.69
N ILE A 75 12.75 13.35 -6.20
CA ILE A 75 12.10 13.20 -4.90
C ILE A 75 13.17 12.82 -3.88
N VAL A 76 13.37 13.67 -2.86
CA VAL A 76 14.30 13.38 -1.76
C VAL A 76 13.68 12.30 -0.89
N VAL A 77 14.35 11.15 -0.81
CA VAL A 77 13.92 9.99 -0.01
C VAL A 77 14.80 9.91 1.23
N SER A 78 14.18 9.84 2.42
CA SER A 78 14.91 9.72 3.68
C SER A 78 15.77 8.44 3.74
N PRO A 79 16.96 8.48 4.36
CA PRO A 79 17.82 7.29 4.52
C PRO A 79 17.11 6.11 5.21
N ASP A 80 16.19 6.40 6.14
CA ASP A 80 15.39 5.39 6.85
C ASP A 80 14.55 4.53 5.90
N PHE A 81 14.14 5.09 4.76
CA PHE A 81 13.43 4.32 3.74
C PHE A 81 14.30 3.21 3.16
N TYR A 82 15.58 3.48 2.88
CA TYR A 82 16.48 2.48 2.33
C TYR A 82 16.91 1.42 3.34
N GLN A 83 17.00 1.80 4.63
CA GLN A 83 17.49 0.90 5.68
C GLN A 83 16.38 0.06 6.33
N ILE A 84 15.16 0.60 6.41
CA ILE A 84 14.05 -0.02 7.15
C ILE A 84 12.91 -0.41 6.20
N HIS A 85 12.39 0.55 5.42
CA HIS A 85 11.19 0.33 4.61
C HIS A 85 11.44 -0.58 3.41
N PHE A 86 12.54 -0.38 2.70
CA PHE A 86 12.89 -1.14 1.50
C PHE A 86 13.22 -2.62 1.81
N PRO A 87 14.03 -2.96 2.83
CA PRO A 87 14.27 -4.35 3.20
C PRO A 87 13.02 -5.04 3.72
N ALA A 88 12.18 -4.34 4.50
CA ALA A 88 10.91 -4.88 4.97
C ALA A 88 9.97 -5.22 3.82
N LEU A 89 9.85 -4.34 2.82
CA LEU A 89 9.10 -4.61 1.58
C LEU A 89 9.67 -5.82 0.84
N ALA A 90 10.99 -5.90 0.68
CA ALA A 90 11.64 -7.02 0.00
C ALA A 90 11.39 -8.36 0.71
N ILE A 91 11.46 -8.39 2.04
CA ILE A 91 11.15 -9.58 2.85
C ILE A 91 9.68 -9.98 2.65
N LEU A 92 8.75 -9.02 2.73
CA LEU A 92 7.32 -9.30 2.57
C LEU A 92 7.02 -9.88 1.17
N LEU A 93 7.61 -9.31 0.12
CA LEU A 93 7.48 -9.81 -1.24
C LEU A 93 8.14 -11.18 -1.42
N ALA A 94 9.28 -11.44 -0.78
CA ALA A 94 9.93 -12.74 -0.82
C ALA A 94 9.10 -13.83 -0.13
N VAL A 95 8.50 -13.52 1.03
CA VAL A 95 7.58 -14.43 1.74
C VAL A 95 6.34 -14.71 0.90
N LEU A 96 5.76 -13.67 0.29
CA LEU A 96 4.60 -13.81 -0.59
C LEU A 96 4.94 -14.63 -1.85
N GLY A 97 6.11 -14.39 -2.46
CA GLY A 97 6.61 -15.14 -3.61
C GLY A 97 6.90 -16.60 -3.28
N TYR A 98 7.49 -16.88 -2.10
CA TYR A 98 7.72 -18.23 -1.61
C TYR A 98 6.41 -18.99 -1.43
N PHE A 99 5.39 -18.38 -0.81
CA PHE A 99 4.07 -18.99 -0.67
C PHE A 99 3.39 -19.21 -2.01
N SER A 100 3.51 -18.27 -2.95
CA SER A 100 2.95 -18.41 -4.30
C SER A 100 3.60 -19.53 -5.10
N TYR A 101 4.92 -19.71 -4.97
CA TYR A 101 5.66 -20.76 -5.69
C TYR A 101 5.41 -22.16 -5.09
N ASN A 102 5.41 -22.27 -3.76
CA ASN A 102 5.35 -23.56 -3.08
C ASN A 102 3.95 -24.20 -3.14
N ASN A 103 2.87 -23.40 -3.25
CA ASN A 103 1.52 -23.94 -3.09
C ASN A 103 0.92 -24.64 -4.31
N LYS A 104 1.47 -24.50 -5.54
CA LYS A 104 0.85 -24.98 -6.82
C LYS A 104 -0.63 -24.60 -7.03
N ARG A 105 -1.22 -23.86 -6.09
CA ARG A 105 -2.58 -23.35 -6.03
C ARG A 105 -2.41 -21.85 -6.11
N GLU A 106 -3.06 -21.22 -7.07
CA GLU A 106 -3.05 -19.77 -7.28
C GLU A 106 -3.84 -19.01 -6.19
N ILE A 107 -3.92 -19.57 -4.97
CA ILE A 107 -4.80 -19.12 -3.91
C ILE A 107 -4.01 -19.13 -2.60
N ILE A 108 -3.92 -17.95 -1.97
CA ILE A 108 -3.33 -17.80 -0.64
C ILE A 108 -4.27 -18.42 0.40
N SER A 109 -3.73 -19.35 1.19
CA SER A 109 -4.47 -20.00 2.28
C SER A 109 -4.70 -19.03 3.45
N ARG A 110 -5.76 -19.26 4.25
CA ARG A 110 -6.01 -18.48 5.48
C ARG A 110 -4.83 -18.53 6.47
N LYS A 111 -4.00 -19.57 6.43
CA LYS A 111 -2.79 -19.66 7.27
C LYS A 111 -1.68 -18.72 6.78
N GLU A 112 -1.42 -18.69 5.48
CA GLU A 112 -0.46 -17.77 4.85
C GLU A 112 -0.89 -16.31 5.00
N GLY A 113 -2.18 -16.01 4.80
CA GLY A 113 -2.71 -14.68 5.03
C GLY A 113 -2.49 -14.18 6.46
N ARG A 114 -2.67 -15.04 7.47
CA ARG A 114 -2.38 -14.69 8.87
C ARG A 114 -0.89 -14.41 9.11
N ILE A 115 0.01 -15.16 8.46
CA ILE A 115 1.45 -14.93 8.55
C ILE A 115 1.82 -13.58 7.94
N LEU A 116 1.28 -13.25 6.77
CA LEU A 116 1.52 -11.97 6.11
C LEU A 116 1.01 -10.78 6.96
N VAL A 117 -0.19 -10.90 7.53
CA VAL A 117 -0.73 -9.87 8.44
C VAL A 117 0.14 -9.73 9.69
N PHE A 118 0.65 -10.83 10.25
CA PHE A 118 1.56 -10.78 11.40
C PHE A 118 2.86 -10.03 11.08
N PHE A 119 3.50 -10.31 9.93
CA PHE A 119 4.69 -9.58 9.49
C PHE A 119 4.40 -8.09 9.28
N TYR A 120 3.25 -7.75 8.70
CA TYR A 120 2.83 -6.37 8.51
C TYR A 120 2.62 -5.63 9.85
N LEU A 121 1.96 -6.26 10.82
CA LEU A 121 1.78 -5.69 12.16
C LEU A 121 3.10 -5.55 12.91
N ALA A 122 3.98 -6.55 12.84
CA ALA A 122 5.30 -6.48 13.45
C ALA A 122 6.13 -5.32 12.87
N TYR A 123 6.08 -5.14 11.55
CA TYR A 123 6.70 -4.00 10.87
C TYR A 123 6.12 -2.66 11.33
N LEU A 124 4.78 -2.54 11.44
CA LEU A 124 4.13 -1.32 11.94
C LEU A 124 4.57 -0.96 13.36
N ILE A 125 4.61 -1.95 14.25
CA ILE A 125 5.02 -1.76 15.65
C ILE A 125 6.50 -1.36 15.71
N TRP A 126 7.35 -2.02 14.94
CA TRP A 126 8.77 -1.70 14.86
C TRP A 126 9.01 -0.27 14.34
N ASN A 127 8.27 0.13 13.31
CA ASN A 127 8.38 1.49 12.76
C ASN A 127 7.84 2.57 13.70
N TYR A 128 6.86 2.27 14.55
CA TYR A 128 6.34 3.23 15.54
C TYR A 128 7.26 3.38 16.77
N LEU A 129 8.08 2.37 17.08
CA LEU A 129 9.00 2.36 18.21
C LEU A 129 10.35 3.05 17.92
N ILE A 130 10.68 3.26 16.65
CA ILE A 130 11.88 3.95 16.15
C ILE A 130 11.51 5.37 15.74
#